data_AF-A0A3C2B708-F1
#
_entry.id   AF-A0A3C2B708-F1
#
_cell.length_a   1.000
_cell.length_b   1.000
_cell.length_c   1.000
_cell.angle_alpha   90.00
_cell.angle_beta   90.00
_cell.angle_gamma   90.00
#
_symmetry.space_group_name_H-M   'P 1'
#
loop_
_entity.id
_entity.type
_entity.pdbx_description
1 polymer ?
#
loop_
_entity_poly.entity_id
_entity_poly.type
_entity_poly.pdbx_seq_one_letter_code
_entity_poly.pdbx_strand_id
1 'polypeptide(L)' 'GVSGRGAISAAPATLLDSQGEQRVSAWAGPWPVEEHWWDTARARRMARLQVLTDAGRLVLLALEGGQWWLTAEYA' A
#
# COMPACT_ATOMS: atom_id res chain seq x y z
N GLY A 1 -1.54 -9.37 -5.32
CA GLY A 1 -1.52 -9.63 -3.86
C GLY A 1 -0.14 -9.36 -3.32
N VAL A 2 0.02 -9.14 -2.01
CA VAL A 2 1.34 -9.05 -1.35
C VAL A 2 1.43 -10.20 -0.36
N SER A 3 2.53 -10.94 -0.39
CA SER A 3 2.77 -12.04 0.56
C SER A 3 3.09 -11.51 1.96
N GLY A 4 2.99 -12.38 2.97
CA GLY A 4 3.42 -12.06 4.34
C GLY A 4 4.90 -11.72 4.51
N ARG A 5 5.72 -11.80 3.44
CA ARG A 5 7.11 -11.37 3.40
C ARG A 5 7.32 -10.07 2.60
N GLY A 6 6.26 -9.37 2.23
CA GLY A 6 6.37 -8.13 1.46
C GLY A 6 6.72 -8.34 -0.02
N ALA A 7 6.55 -9.54 -0.57
CA ALA A 7 6.68 -9.74 -2.02
C ALA A 7 5.35 -9.48 -2.72
N ILE A 8 5.32 -8.58 -3.72
CA ILE A 8 4.17 -8.38 -4.59
C ILE A 8 4.07 -9.54 -5.59
N SER A 9 2.88 -10.10 -5.77
CA SER A 9 2.65 -11.25 -6.65
C SER A 9 2.54 -10.86 -8.13
N ALA A 10 2.29 -9.58 -8.40
CA ALA A 10 2.19 -8.98 -9.73
C ALA A 10 2.30 -7.45 -9.58
N ALA A 11 2.77 -6.77 -10.62
CA ALA A 11 2.79 -5.31 -10.63
C ALA A 11 1.37 -4.75 -10.47
N PRO A 12 1.14 -3.76 -9.60
CA PRO A 12 -0.14 -3.07 -9.49
C PRO A 12 -0.43 -2.33 -10.80
N ALA A 13 -1.63 -2.55 -11.35
CA ALA A 13 -2.05 -1.96 -12.62
C ALA A 13 -3.14 -0.89 -12.45
N THR A 14 -3.96 -1.02 -11.41
CA THR A 14 -5.15 -0.20 -11.21
C THR A 14 -5.30 0.18 -9.74
N LEU A 15 -5.64 1.44 -9.48
CA LEU A 15 -6.14 1.94 -8.20
C LEU A 15 -7.65 2.12 -8.32
N LEU A 16 -8.42 1.51 -7.41
CA LEU A 16 -9.86 1.69 -7.31
C LEU A 16 -10.19 2.22 -5.90
N ASP A 17 -10.75 3.42 -5.84
CA ASP A 17 -11.23 4.03 -4.61
C ASP A 17 -12.49 4.89 -4.85
N SER A 18 -12.82 5.80 -3.93
CA SER A 18 -13.98 6.68 -4.05
C SER A 18 -13.89 7.70 -5.20
N GLN A 19 -12.71 7.92 -5.77
CA GLN A 19 -12.49 8.75 -6.96
C GLN A 19 -12.64 7.95 -8.27
N GLY A 20 -12.92 6.65 -8.18
CA GLY A 20 -13.11 5.76 -9.31
C GLY A 20 -11.88 4.91 -9.62
N GLU A 21 -11.88 4.35 -10.82
CA GLU A 21 -10.78 3.52 -11.32
C GLU A 21 -9.73 4.38 -12.04
N GLN A 22 -8.47 4.26 -11.64
CA GLN A 22 -7.33 4.98 -12.23
C GLN A 22 -6.21 4.01 -12.57
N ARG A 23 -5.49 4.23 -13.67
CA ARG A 23 -4.35 3.37 -14.02
C ARG A 23 -3.14 3.77 -13.20
N VAL A 24 -2.38 2.76 -12.77
CA VAL A 24 -1.10 2.97 -12.10
C VAL A 24 -0.05 3.27 -13.16
N SER A 25 0.56 4.45 -13.09
CA SER A 25 1.64 4.88 -13.99
C SER A 25 3.02 4.54 -13.43
N ALA A 26 3.18 4.59 -12.10
CA ALA A 26 4.38 4.16 -11.40
C ALA A 26 4.07 3.72 -9.97
N TRP A 27 4.96 2.94 -9.35
CA TRP A 27 4.82 2.52 -7.96
C TRP A 27 6.18 2.20 -7.34
N ALA A 28 6.26 2.22 -6.01
CA ALA A 28 7.45 1.84 -5.25
C ALA A 28 7.08 1.03 -4.00
N GLY A 29 7.96 0.08 -3.64
CA GLY A 29 7.80 -0.84 -2.51
C GLY A 29 7.51 -2.29 -2.96
N PRO A 30 6.71 -3.08 -2.22
CA PRO A 30 6.09 -2.73 -0.94
C PRO A 30 7.10 -2.84 0.21
N TRP A 31 7.15 -1.84 1.08
CA TRP A 31 8.04 -1.83 2.24
C TRP A 31 7.36 -2.48 3.45
N PRO A 32 7.94 -3.53 4.05
CA PRO A 32 7.41 -4.08 5.30
C PRO A 32 7.59 -3.07 6.44
N VAL A 33 6.56 -2.95 7.27
CA VAL A 33 6.55 -2.11 8.48
C VAL A 33 6.09 -2.96 9.65
N GLU A 34 6.87 -2.92 10.73
CA GLU A 34 6.51 -3.48 12.03
C GLU A 34 6.33 -2.34 13.02
N GLU A 35 5.11 -2.12 13.49
CA GLU A 35 4.79 -1.13 14.53
C GLU A 35 4.67 -1.81 15.89
N HIS A 36 5.08 -1.11 16.96
CA HIS A 36 4.96 -1.58 18.34
C HIS A 36 5.52 -2.99 18.57
N TRP A 37 6.60 -3.35 17.87
CA TRP A 37 7.20 -4.69 17.93
C TRP A 37 7.65 -5.09 19.34
N TRP A 38 7.85 -4.10 20.23
CA TRP A 38 8.21 -4.29 21.64
C TRP A 38 7.02 -4.62 22.56
N ASP A 39 5.78 -4.44 22.10
CA ASP A 39 4.55 -4.74 22.84
C ASP A 39 3.75 -5.77 22.04
N THR A 40 3.82 -7.03 22.47
CA THR A 40 3.18 -8.15 21.77
C THR A 40 1.67 -7.99 21.62
N ALA A 41 1.01 -7.23 22.50
CA ALA A 41 -0.43 -6.97 22.41
C ALA A 41 -0.77 -5.86 21.38
N ARG A 42 0.19 -5.01 21.04
CA ARG A 42 0.04 -3.89 20.10
C ARG A 42 0.82 -4.07 18.80
N ALA A 43 1.61 -5.12 18.68
CA ALA A 43 2.44 -5.41 17.53
C ALA A 43 1.58 -5.48 16.26
N ARG A 44 1.93 -4.68 15.25
CA ARG A 44 1.24 -4.65 13.96
C ARG A 44 2.26 -4.86 12.85
N ARG A 45 1.86 -5.63 11.84
CA ARG A 45 2.67 -5.83 10.64
C ARG A 45 1.86 -5.45 9.42
N MET A 46 2.41 -4.53 8.63
CA MET A 46 1.80 -4.07 7.40
C MET A 46 2.85 -3.94 6.30
N ALA A 47 2.40 -3.75 5.07
CA ALA A 47 3.26 -3.42 3.94
C ALA A 47 2.79 -2.10 3.32
N ARG A 48 3.71 -1.17 3.07
CA ARG A 48 3.39 0.12 2.44
C ARG A 48 3.73 0.12 0.97
N LEU A 49 2.89 0.72 0.15
CA LEU A 49 3.07 0.85 -1.29
C LEU A 49 2.81 2.29 -1.71
N GLN A 50 3.76 2.93 -2.39
CA GLN A 50 3.50 4.21 -3.05
C GLN A 50 3.01 3.96 -4.47
N VAL A 51 1.99 4.70 -4.87
CA VAL A 51 1.35 4.57 -6.18
C VAL A 51 1.18 5.96 -6.79
N LEU A 52 1.67 6.14 -8.01
CA LEU A 52 1.38 7.27 -8.87
C LEU A 52 0.34 6.82 -9.90
N THR A 53 -0.74 7.57 -10.05
CA THR A 53 -1.76 7.31 -11.08
C THR A 53 -1.47 8.06 -12.38
N ASP A 54 -2.12 7.66 -13.46
CA ASP A 54 -2.11 8.39 -14.75
C ASP A 54 -2.74 9.78 -14.67
N ALA A 55 -3.64 10.00 -13.70
CA ALA A 55 -4.19 11.30 -13.34
C ALA A 55 -3.23 12.19 -12.50
N GLY A 56 -1.99 11.72 -12.24
CA GLY A 56 -0.97 12.47 -11.49
C GLY A 56 -1.10 12.40 -9.97
N ARG A 57 -1.98 11.53 -9.44
CA ARG A 57 -2.21 11.40 -8.00
C ARG A 57 -1.15 10.51 -7.36
N LEU A 58 -0.46 11.00 -6.33
CA LEU A 58 0.54 10.24 -5.58
C LEU A 58 -0.01 9.83 -4.22
N VAL A 59 -0.27 8.54 -4.03
CA VAL A 59 -0.87 7.99 -2.80
C VAL A 59 0.04 7.01 -2.10
N LEU A 60 -0.07 6.94 -0.77
CA LEU A 60 0.54 5.92 0.07
C LEU A 60 -0.52 4.96 0.58
N LEU A 61 -0.40 3.69 0.21
CA LEU A 61 -1.28 2.61 0.63
C LEU A 61 -0.59 1.76 1.71
N ALA A 62 -1.36 1.28 2.68
CA ALA A 62 -0.93 0.27 3.64
C ALA A 62 -1.78 -1.00 3.48
N LEU A 63 -1.13 -2.16 3.41
CA LEU A 63 -1.77 -3.47 3.45
C LEU A 63 -1.58 -4.08 4.83
N GLU A 64 -2.68 -4.29 5.55
CA GLU A 64 -2.70 -4.95 6.85
C GLU A 64 -3.88 -5.92 6.89
N GLY A 65 -3.67 -7.15 7.39
CA GLY A 65 -4.73 -8.16 7.46
C GLY A 65 -5.36 -8.54 6.11
N GLY A 66 -4.66 -8.28 4.99
CA GLY A 66 -5.20 -8.50 3.64
C GLY A 66 -6.08 -7.36 3.10
N GLN A 67 -6.24 -6.28 3.86
CA GLN A 67 -7.00 -5.09 3.46
C GLN A 67 -6.08 -3.90 3.17
N TRP A 68 -6.39 -3.18 2.10
CA TRP A 68 -5.69 -1.96 1.69
C TRP A 68 -6.32 -0.73 2.33
N TRP A 69 -5.48 0.19 2.79
CA TRP A 69 -5.86 1.45 3.39
C TRP A 69 -5.12 2.60 2.70
N LEU A 70 -5.84 3.67 2.35
CA LEU A 70 -5.23 4.93 1.95
C LEU A 70 -4.73 5.65 3.20
N THR A 71 -3.42 5.83 3.32
CA THR A 71 -2.79 6.43 4.51
C THR A 71 -2.39 7.89 4.32
N ALA A 72 -2.02 8.26 3.09
CA ALA A 72 -1.69 9.63 2.73
C ALA A 72 -1.87 9.85 1.23
N GLU A 73 -2.08 11.10 0.86
CA GLU A 73 -2.05 11.61 -0.50
C GLU A 73 -1.13 12.83 -0.52
N TYR A 74 -0.27 12.90 -1.53
CA TYR A 74 0.67 14.00 -1.73
C TYR A 74 0.22 14.81 -2.95
N ALA A 75 0.05 16.11 -2.74
CA ALA A 75 -0.31 17.10 -3.76
C ALA A 75 0.91 17.95 -4.16
#